data_AF-A0A529F9Y6-F1
#
_entry.id   AF-A0A529F9Y6-F1
#
_cell.length_a   1.000
_cell.length_b   1.000
_cell.length_c   1.000
_cell.angle_alpha   90.00
_cell.angle_beta   90.00
_cell.angle_gamma   90.00
#
_symmetry.space_group_name_H-M   'P 1'
#
loop_
_entity.id
_entity.type
_entity.pdbx_description
1 polymer ?
#
loop_
_entity_poly.entity_id
_entity_poly.type
_entity_poly.pdbx_seq_one_letter_code
_entity_poly.pdbx_strand_id
1 'polypeptide(L)'
;GQTAPAVGRGEAELGVVPVTSILAAAPEVMLVGRFPAELQSYIDFAIGISAHSTDAEAARQLSEFLMSPAVDGILAAKGVERH
;
A
#
# COMPACT_ATOMS: atom_id res chain seq x y z
N GLY A 1 1.71 -6.88 -10.79
CA GLY A 1 0.86 -8.03 -11.16
C GLY A 1 0.04 -7.68 -12.40
N GLN A 2 -0.46 -8.68 -13.14
CA GLN A 2 -1.27 -8.46 -14.36
C GLN A 2 -2.78 -8.36 -14.08
N THR A 3 -3.21 -8.61 -12.84
CA THR A 3 -4.64 -8.68 -12.47
C THR A 3 -5.39 -7.38 -12.70
N ALA A 4 -4.92 -6.25 -12.16
CA ALA A 4 -5.58 -4.96 -12.37
C ALA A 4 -5.59 -4.52 -13.85
N PRO A 5 -4.47 -4.63 -14.60
CA PRO A 5 -4.48 -4.37 -16.04
C PRO A 5 -5.46 -5.25 -16.84
N ALA A 6 -5.63 -6.53 -16.49
CA ALA A 6 -6.60 -7.40 -17.16
C ALA A 6 -8.04 -6.92 -16.97
N VAL A 7 -8.39 -6.43 -15.78
CA VAL A 7 -9.69 -5.82 -15.51
C VAL A 7 -9.85 -4.50 -16.29
N GLY A 8 -8.84 -3.62 -16.26
CA GLY A 8 -8.89 -2.34 -16.97
C GLY A 8 -8.98 -2.48 -18.50
N ARG A 9 -8.51 -3.59 -19.06
CA ARG A 9 -8.67 -3.92 -20.49
C ARG A 9 -9.97 -4.67 -20.83
N GLY A 10 -10.78 -5.01 -19.83
CA GLY A 10 -12.01 -5.79 -20.01
C GLY A 10 -11.79 -7.27 -20.29
N GLU A 11 -10.58 -7.80 -20.06
CA GLU A 11 -10.26 -9.23 -20.20
C GLU A 11 -10.81 -10.06 -19.03
N ALA A 12 -11.06 -9.41 -17.89
CA ALA A 12 -11.73 -9.97 -16.73
C ALA A 12 -12.71 -8.94 -16.16
N GLU A 13 -13.84 -9.40 -15.64
CA GLU A 13 -14.84 -8.52 -15.03
C GLU A 13 -14.44 -8.06 -13.62
N LEU A 14 -13.81 -8.95 -12.84
CA LEU A 14 -13.39 -8.70 -11.46
C LEU A 14 -11.98 -9.22 -11.21
N GLY A 15 -11.27 -8.58 -10.28
CA GLY A 15 -9.95 -8.97 -9.84
C GLY A 15 -9.77 -8.80 -8.34
N VAL A 16 -9.06 -9.73 -7.71
CA VAL A 16 -8.72 -9.68 -6.27
C VAL A 16 -7.25 -9.33 -6.13
N VAL A 17 -6.96 -8.14 -5.62
CA VAL A 17 -5.61 -7.61 -5.37
C VAL A 17 -5.65 -6.68 -4.15
N PRO A 18 -4.49 -6.35 -3.55
CA PRO A 18 -4.43 -5.37 -2.47
C PRO A 18 -5.01 -4.02 -2.89
N VAL A 19 -5.67 -3.32 -1.96
CA VAL A 19 -6.28 -1.99 -2.21
C VAL A 19 -5.25 -1.00 -2.78
N THR A 20 -4.00 -1.05 -2.30
CA THR A 20 -2.89 -0.25 -2.81
C THR A 20 -2.67 -0.43 -4.32
N SER A 21 -2.83 -1.65 -4.84
CA SER A 21 -2.69 -1.96 -6.26
C SER A 21 -3.87 -1.45 -7.09
N ILE A 22 -5.08 -1.45 -6.51
CA ILE A 22 -6.28 -0.93 -7.17
C ILE A 22 -6.18 0.58 -7.32
N LEU A 23 -5.85 1.29 -6.23
CA LEU A 23 -5.74 2.75 -6.24
C LEU A 23 -4.58 3.24 -7.12
N ALA A 24 -3.51 2.45 -7.25
CA ALA A 24 -2.40 2.75 -8.17
C ALA A 24 -2.76 2.57 -9.65
N ALA A 25 -3.80 1.79 -9.96
CA ALA A 25 -4.28 1.50 -11.32
C ALA A 25 -5.58 2.26 -11.66
N ALA A 26 -5.93 3.27 -10.87
CA ALA A 26 -7.01 4.18 -11.19
C ALA A 26 -6.56 5.19 -12.26
N PRO A 27 -7.44 5.61 -13.19
CA PRO A 27 -8.89 5.36 -13.20
C PRO A 27 -9.31 4.09 -13.95
N GLU A 28 -8.38 3.31 -14.51
CA GLU A 28 -8.68 2.15 -15.36
C GLU A 28 -9.42 1.04 -14.62
N VAL A 29 -9.22 0.94 -13.30
CA VAL A 29 -10.00 0.08 -12.41
C VAL A 29 -10.52 0.87 -11.21
N MET A 30 -11.59 0.37 -10.59
CA MET A 30 -12.18 0.94 -9.38
C MET A 30 -12.28 -0.09 -8.26
N LEU A 31 -12.14 0.38 -7.01
CA LEU A 31 -12.40 -0.44 -5.84
C LEU A 31 -13.91 -0.66 -5.70
N VAL A 32 -14.35 -1.91 -5.82
CA VAL A 32 -15.78 -2.28 -5.72
C VAL A 32 -16.19 -2.81 -4.35
N GLY A 33 -15.23 -3.20 -3.49
CA GLY A 33 -15.51 -3.70 -2.15
C GLY A 33 -14.25 -4.19 -1.43
N ARG A 34 -14.36 -4.31 -0.12
CA ARG A 34 -13.35 -4.92 0.76
C ARG A 34 -13.89 -6.23 1.31
N PHE A 35 -12.99 -7.15 1.64
CA PHE A 35 -13.40 -8.36 2.35
C PHE A 35 -13.83 -8.02 3.78
N PRO A 36 -14.73 -8.81 4.38
CA PRO A 36 -14.99 -8.76 5.82
C PRO A 36 -13.67 -8.88 6.60
N ALA A 37 -13.59 -8.24 7.77
CA ALA A 37 -12.37 -8.21 8.58
C ALA A 37 -11.87 -9.62 8.94
N GLU A 38 -12.78 -10.57 9.08
CA GLU A 38 -12.49 -11.98 9.40
C GLU A 38 -11.83 -12.73 8.24
N LEU A 39 -11.99 -12.24 7.00
CA LEU A 39 -11.45 -12.83 5.78
C LEU A 39 -10.34 -11.98 5.14
N GLN A 40 -10.15 -10.75 5.63
CA GLN A 40 -9.19 -9.83 5.05
C GLN A 40 -7.77 -10.20 5.48
N SER A 41 -6.92 -10.50 4.50
CA SER A 41 -5.49 -10.66 4.71
C SER A 41 -4.80 -9.30 4.70
N TYR A 42 -4.03 -9.03 5.74
CA TYR A 42 -3.19 -7.84 5.85
C TYR A 42 -1.76 -8.14 5.40
N ILE A 43 -1.13 -7.13 4.81
CA ILE A 43 0.29 -7.15 4.44
C ILE A 43 0.98 -6.11 5.30
N ASP A 44 1.79 -6.57 6.25
CA ASP A 44 2.54 -5.70 7.14
C ASP A 44 3.79 -5.16 6.44
N PHE A 45 4.02 -3.86 6.60
CA PHE A 45 5.22 -3.19 6.14
C PHE A 45 6.08 -2.79 7.34
N ALA A 46 7.36 -3.13 7.30
CA ALA A 46 8.34 -2.73 8.30
C ALA A 46 9.43 -1.85 7.67
N ILE A 47 9.92 -0.88 8.44
CA ILE A 47 11.06 -0.04 8.05
C ILE A 47 12.29 -0.59 8.76
N GLY A 48 13.34 -0.87 7.98
CA GLY A 48 14.64 -1.32 8.49
C GLY A 48 15.73 -0.32 8.14
N ILE A 49 16.66 -0.11 9.07
CA ILE A 49 17.88 0.68 8.84
C ILE A 49 19.03 -0.31 8.59
N SER A 50 19.80 -0.07 7.52
CA SER A 50 20.95 -0.91 7.19
C SER A 50 22.03 -0.83 8.28
N ALA A 51 22.59 -1.99 8.65
CA ALA A 51 23.74 -2.07 9.56
C ALA A 51 25.02 -1.43 8.98
N HIS A 52 25.04 -1.18 7.67
CA HIS A 52 26.14 -0.53 6.94
C HIS A 52 25.78 0.88 6.48
N SER A 53 24.80 1.53 7.11
CA SER A 53 24.45 2.91 6.76
C SER A 53 25.66 3.83 6.91
N THR A 54 25.97 4.63 5.90
CA THR A 54 26.99 5.69 5.98
C THR A 54 26.53 6.85 6.86
N ASP A 55 25.22 6.97 7.08
CA ASP A 55 24.60 7.95 7.97
C ASP A 55 23.39 7.31 8.69
N ALA A 56 23.66 6.69 9.85
CA ALA A 56 22.62 6.02 10.63
C ALA A 56 21.63 7.00 11.26
N GLU A 57 22.07 8.21 11.61
CA GLU A 57 21.22 9.21 12.25
C GLU A 57 20.22 9.80 11.26
N ALA A 58 20.64 10.14 10.04
CA ALA A 58 19.72 10.57 8.99
C ALA A 58 18.71 9.47 8.63
N ALA A 59 19.13 8.21 8.57
CA ALA A 59 18.23 7.08 8.33
C ALA A 59 17.19 6.92 9.46
N ARG A 60 17.60 7.12 10.72
CA ARG A 60 16.70 7.10 11.89
C ARG A 60 15.68 8.23 11.82
N GLN A 61 16.11 9.45 11.50
CA GLN A 61 15.20 10.60 11.35
C GLN A 61 14.17 10.37 10.23
N LEU A 62 14.57 9.80 9.10
CA LEU A 62 13.65 9.43 8.03
C LEU A 62 12.66 8.34 8.50
N SER A 63 13.15 7.31 9.19
CA SER A 63 12.29 6.27 9.76
C SER A 63 11.26 6.85 10.72
N GLU A 64 11.66 7.76 11.60
CA GLU A 64 10.76 8.45 12.54
C GLU A 64 9.72 9.30 11.81
N PHE A 65 10.12 10.03 10.76
CA PHE A 65 9.19 10.79 9.93
C PHE A 65 8.16 9.90 9.23
N LEU A 66 8.61 8.80 8.60
CA LEU A 66 7.71 7.82 7.95
C LEU A 66 6.79 7.11 8.95
N MET A 67 7.16 7.09 10.23
CA MET A 67 6.31 6.56 11.31
C MET A 67 5.44 7.61 12.00
N SER A 68 5.59 8.88 11.65
CA SER A 68 4.85 9.99 12.26
C SER A 68 3.45 10.16 11.68
N PRO A 69 2.52 10.80 12.40
CA PRO A 69 1.19 11.11 11.88
C PRO A 69 1.17 12.02 10.65
N ALA A 70 2.29 12.70 10.35
CA ALA A 70 2.41 13.60 9.20
C ALA A 70 2.20 12.89 7.86
N VAL A 71 2.40 11.57 7.80
CA VAL A 71 2.23 10.78 6.57
C VAL A 71 0.91 10.01 6.50
N ASP A 72 0.08 10.02 7.56
CA ASP A 72 -1.13 9.20 7.66
C ASP A 72 -2.12 9.46 6.53
N GLY A 73 -2.35 10.74 6.20
CA GLY A 73 -3.24 11.12 5.11
C GLY A 73 -2.77 10.60 3.76
N ILE A 74 -1.45 10.60 3.51
CA ILE A 74 -0.86 10.09 2.26
C ILE A 74 -0.99 8.56 2.22
N LEU A 75 -0.69 7.88 3.32
CA LEU A 75 -0.79 6.42 3.42
C LEU A 75 -2.23 5.95 3.21
N ALA A 76 -3.20 6.58 3.88
CA ALA A 76 -4.62 6.31 3.71
C ALA A 76 -5.08 6.54 2.27
N ALA A 77 -4.65 7.64 1.63
CA ALA A 77 -4.95 7.93 0.23
C ALA A 77 -4.34 6.90 -0.74
N LYS A 78 -3.31 6.16 -0.32
CA LYS A 78 -2.71 5.04 -1.07
C LYS A 78 -3.24 3.68 -0.64
N GLY A 79 -4.23 3.61 0.26
CA GLY A 79 -4.85 2.37 0.70
C GLY A 79 -4.02 1.59 1.71
N VAL A 80 -3.08 2.25 2.40
CA VAL A 80 -2.31 1.70 3.51
C VAL A 80 -3.00 2.10 4.82
N GLU A 81 -3.28 1.12 5.67
CA GLU A 81 -3.83 1.31 7.00
C GLU A 81 -2.71 1.35 8.04
N ARG A 82 -2.90 2.17 9.08
CA ARG A 82 -2.04 2.18 10.28
C ARG A 82 -2.90 1.79 11.47
N HIS A 83 -2.38 0.88 12.29
CA HIS A 83 -3.00 0.43 13.54
C HIS A 83 -2.28 1.07 14.74
#